data_AF-A0A6A7LH22-F1
#
_entry.id   AF-A0A6A7LH22-F1
#
_cell.length_a   1.000
_cell.length_b   1.000
_cell.length_c   1.000
_cell.angle_alpha   90.00
_cell.angle_beta   90.00
_cell.angle_gamma   90.00
#
_symmetry.space_group_name_H-M   'P 1'
#
loop_
_entity.id
_entity.type
_entity.pdbx_description
1 polymer ?
#
loop_
_entity_poly.entity_id
_entity_poly.type
_entity_poly.pdbx_seq_one_letter_code
_entity_poly.pdbx_strand_id
1 'polypeptide(L)'
;MLRESFSELEHFSNKLEIERELKFTQRLRKPVYEYHSSVRTGILANLLEKDKGEEVFWFEVIQKDNTTNKAFSIKTPTQHELNLRAYKCLLLDKLYDTLEITGIDLIGIRLELLQNTLPINSETYCCDQK
;
A
#
# COMPACT_ATOMS: atom_id res chain seq x y z
N MET A 1 -17.58 -6.76 -10.19
CA MET A 1 -16.89 -6.93 -8.89
C MET A 1 -15.45 -6.41 -8.92
N LEU A 2 -14.44 -7.12 -9.44
CA LEU A 2 -13.03 -6.63 -9.38
C LEU A 2 -12.77 -5.34 -10.17
N ARG A 3 -13.33 -5.23 -11.40
CA ARG A 3 -13.24 -4.01 -12.21
C ARG A 3 -13.94 -2.82 -11.57
N GLU A 4 -15.05 -3.06 -10.87
CA GLU A 4 -15.79 -2.02 -10.13
C GLU A 4 -14.95 -1.52 -8.96
N SER A 5 -14.36 -2.43 -8.16
CA SER A 5 -13.44 -2.04 -7.08
C SER A 5 -12.22 -1.28 -7.58
N PHE A 6 -11.68 -1.63 -8.75
CA PHE A 6 -10.61 -0.84 -9.36
C PHE A 6 -11.07 0.55 -9.81
N SER A 7 -12.30 0.66 -10.31
CA SER A 7 -12.90 1.95 -10.65
C SER A 7 -13.11 2.78 -9.39
N GLU A 8 -13.65 2.22 -8.31
CA GLU A 8 -13.84 2.92 -7.03
C GLU A 8 -12.52 3.50 -6.49
N LEU A 9 -11.41 2.75 -6.58
CA LEU A 9 -10.08 3.24 -6.22
C LEU A 9 -9.65 4.48 -7.02
N GLU A 10 -10.14 4.67 -8.24
CA GLU A 10 -9.84 5.83 -9.09
C GLU A 10 -10.72 7.05 -8.77
N HIS A 11 -11.84 6.88 -8.05
CA HIS A 11 -12.85 7.92 -7.83
C HIS A 11 -12.80 8.56 -6.43
N PHE A 12 -11.79 8.28 -5.61
CA PHE A 12 -11.60 8.96 -4.33
C PHE A 12 -11.42 10.47 -4.51
N SER A 13 -12.41 11.24 -4.07
CA SER A 13 -12.54 12.67 -4.41
C SER A 13 -12.13 13.61 -3.27
N ASN A 14 -12.06 13.13 -2.03
CA ASN A 14 -11.73 13.94 -0.87
C ASN A 14 -10.77 13.23 0.10
N LYS A 15 -10.02 14.03 0.88
CA LYS A 15 -9.01 13.52 1.82
C LYS A 15 -9.59 12.65 2.93
N LEU A 16 -10.82 12.92 3.36
CA LEU A 16 -11.46 12.15 4.45
C LEU A 16 -11.77 10.72 4.02
N GLU A 17 -12.23 10.52 2.79
CA GLU A 17 -12.42 9.18 2.22
C GLU A 17 -11.10 8.43 2.09
N ILE A 18 -10.05 9.10 1.60
CA ILE A 18 -8.69 8.51 1.51
C ILE A 18 -8.23 8.06 2.90
N GLU A 19 -8.39 8.91 3.92
CA GLU A 19 -7.98 8.60 5.29
C GLU A 19 -8.76 7.42 5.89
N ARG A 20 -10.04 7.27 5.53
CA ARG A 20 -10.89 6.21 6.05
C ARG A 20 -10.67 4.87 5.34
N GLU A 21 -10.57 4.87 4.02
CA GLU A 21 -10.59 3.65 3.19
C GLU A 21 -9.20 3.15 2.81
N LEU A 22 -8.21 4.04 2.68
CA LEU A 22 -6.88 3.69 2.12
C LEU A 22 -5.75 3.72 3.15
N LYS A 23 -6.07 4.00 4.41
CA LYS A 23 -5.11 3.96 5.51
C LYS A 23 -4.79 2.52 5.87
N PHE A 24 -3.53 2.16 5.75
CA PHE A 24 -3.03 0.92 6.33
C PHE A 24 -2.78 1.10 7.80
N THR A 25 -3.10 0.08 8.58
CA THR A 25 -2.80 0.03 10.00
C THR A 25 -2.13 -1.29 10.36
N GLN A 26 -1.23 -1.24 11.34
CA GLN A 26 -0.59 -2.43 11.88
C GLN A 26 -0.31 -2.24 13.37
N ARG A 27 -0.73 -3.23 14.16
CA ARG A 27 -0.41 -3.28 15.59
C ARG A 27 1.00 -3.83 15.84
N LEU A 28 1.77 -3.14 16.68
CA LEU A 28 3.10 -3.55 17.11
C LEU A 28 3.00 -4.76 18.04
N ARG A 29 3.52 -5.90 17.59
CA ARG A 29 3.49 -7.17 18.34
C ARG A 29 4.68 -7.32 19.28
N LYS A 30 5.74 -6.56 19.03
CA LYS A 30 7.00 -6.56 19.75
C LYS A 30 7.35 -5.13 20.17
N PRO A 31 8.28 -4.94 21.12
CA PRO A 31 8.87 -3.63 21.40
C PRO A 31 9.56 -3.03 20.17
N VAL A 32 9.58 -1.70 20.07
CA VAL A 32 10.12 -1.00 18.88
C VAL A 32 11.57 -1.37 18.54
N TYR A 33 12.42 -1.56 19.56
CA TYR A 33 13.84 -1.91 19.38
C TYR A 33 14.07 -3.32 18.82
N GLU A 34 13.05 -4.19 18.83
CA GLU A 34 13.12 -5.51 18.20
C GLU A 34 12.79 -5.47 16.70
N TYR A 35 12.27 -4.35 16.18
CA TYR A 35 12.09 -4.16 14.75
C TYR A 35 13.40 -3.67 14.13
N HIS A 36 13.81 -4.33 13.04
CA HIS A 36 14.95 -3.87 12.27
C HIS A 36 14.66 -2.47 11.69
N SER A 37 15.66 -1.58 11.69
CA SER A 37 15.51 -0.18 11.30
C SER A 37 15.11 0.02 9.82
N SER A 38 15.30 -0.98 8.97
CA SER A 38 14.83 -0.97 7.57
C SER A 38 13.39 -1.48 7.39
N VAL A 39 12.81 -2.13 8.41
CA VAL A 39 11.44 -2.65 8.35
C VAL A 39 10.47 -1.48 8.51
N ARG A 40 9.54 -1.34 7.56
CA ARG A 40 8.53 -0.28 7.53
C ARG A 40 7.88 -0.05 8.90
N THR A 41 7.45 -1.13 9.57
CA THR A 41 6.84 -1.07 10.90
C THR A 41 7.75 -0.44 11.95
N GLY A 42 9.05 -0.76 11.95
CA GLY A 42 10.03 -0.17 12.87
C GLY A 42 10.33 1.29 12.56
N ILE A 43 10.39 1.66 11.27
CA ILE A 43 10.53 3.06 10.84
C ILE A 43 9.34 3.88 11.35
N LEU A 44 8.12 3.40 11.12
CA LEU A 44 6.89 4.07 11.54
C LEU A 44 6.76 4.15 13.05
N ALA A 45 7.11 3.07 13.77
CA ALA A 45 7.06 3.05 15.23
C ALA A 45 7.99 4.10 15.85
N ASN A 46 9.22 4.21 15.37
CA ASN A 46 10.15 5.25 15.82
C ASN A 46 9.64 6.66 15.46
N LEU A 47 9.15 6.85 14.24
CA LEU A 47 8.69 8.16 13.76
C LEU A 47 7.46 8.67 14.52
N LEU A 48 6.57 7.77 14.93
CA LEU A 48 5.32 8.08 15.62
C LEU A 48 5.44 7.93 17.15
N GLU A 49 6.65 7.65 17.67
CA GLU A 49 6.92 7.39 19.09
C GLU A 49 5.98 6.32 19.68
N LYS A 50 5.82 5.20 18.94
CA LYS A 50 4.94 4.08 19.28
C LYS A 50 5.72 2.87 19.73
N ASP A 51 5.12 2.11 20.66
CA ASP A 51 5.70 0.89 21.19
C ASP A 51 4.70 -0.29 21.21
N LYS A 52 5.16 -1.44 21.74
CA LYS A 52 4.42 -2.70 21.80
C LYS A 52 2.97 -2.49 22.24
N GLY A 53 2.05 -3.03 21.43
CA GLY A 53 0.62 -2.96 21.69
C GLY A 53 -0.07 -1.75 21.08
N GLU A 54 0.67 -0.75 20.60
CA GLU A 54 0.13 0.39 19.85
C GLU A 54 0.03 0.11 18.35
N GLU A 55 -0.66 1.00 17.64
CA GLU A 55 -0.89 0.92 16.20
C GLU A 55 -0.06 1.99 15.46
N VAL A 56 0.57 1.55 14.38
CA VAL A 56 1.16 2.44 13.37
C VAL A 56 0.32 2.42 12.12
N PHE A 57 0.38 3.48 11.32
CA PHE A 57 -0.38 3.61 10.09
C PHE A 57 0.42 4.27 8.97
N TRP A 58 0.01 4.05 7.73
CA TRP A 58 0.61 4.69 6.56
C TRP A 58 -0.33 4.67 5.33
N PHE A 59 0.06 5.42 4.31
CA PHE A 59 -0.52 5.42 2.96
C PHE A 59 0.58 5.09 1.94
N GLU A 60 0.25 4.41 0.85
CA GLU A 60 1.19 4.15 -0.24
C GLU A 60 1.17 5.33 -1.23
N VAL A 61 2.33 5.92 -1.50
CA VAL A 61 2.46 7.14 -2.32
C VAL A 61 3.41 6.93 -3.50
N ILE A 62 3.18 7.65 -4.61
CA ILE A 62 3.96 7.50 -5.85
C ILE A 62 5.40 7.98 -5.65
N GLN A 63 5.57 9.12 -4.96
CA GLN A 63 6.86 9.74 -4.72
C GLN A 63 7.36 9.47 -3.30
N LYS A 64 8.67 9.58 -3.07
CA LYS A 64 9.23 9.48 -1.73
C LYS A 64 8.66 10.60 -0.85
N ASP A 65 8.08 10.22 0.27
CA ASP A 65 7.59 11.17 1.27
C ASP A 65 8.77 11.84 1.98
N ASN A 66 8.66 13.14 2.24
CA ASN A 66 9.76 13.92 2.83
C ASN A 66 10.04 13.54 4.29
N THR A 67 9.06 12.97 5.00
CA THR A 67 9.20 12.58 6.41
C THR A 67 9.77 11.17 6.53
N THR A 68 9.31 10.22 5.70
CA THR A 68 9.78 8.83 5.76
C THR A 68 10.98 8.55 4.86
N ASN A 69 11.22 9.39 3.85
CA ASN A 69 12.15 9.16 2.73
C ASN A 69 11.90 7.84 1.98
N LYS A 70 10.64 7.39 1.95
CA LYS A 70 10.17 6.14 1.36
C LYS A 70 8.88 6.36 0.57
N ALA A 71 8.48 5.40 -0.24
CA ALA A 71 7.23 5.42 -1.01
C ALA A 71 5.96 5.16 -0.14
N PHE A 72 5.98 5.61 1.11
CA PHE A 72 4.83 5.60 2.01
C PHE A 72 4.82 6.85 2.89
N SER A 73 3.65 7.36 3.25
CA SER A 73 3.49 8.57 4.09
C SER A 73 2.65 8.30 5.33
N ILE A 74 2.93 9.03 6.41
CA ILE A 74 2.07 9.12 7.59
C ILE A 74 1.07 10.30 7.49
N LYS A 75 1.16 11.11 6.44
CA LYS A 75 0.22 12.19 6.17
C LYS A 75 -0.78 11.71 5.14
N THR A 76 -2.05 12.09 5.31
CA THR A 76 -3.10 11.77 4.33
C THR A 76 -2.75 12.42 2.97
N PRO A 77 -2.47 11.63 1.93
CA PRO A 77 -2.10 12.14 0.63
C PRO A 77 -3.32 12.70 -0.11
N THR A 78 -3.07 13.47 -1.16
CA THR A 78 -4.05 13.79 -2.19
C THR A 78 -4.19 12.64 -3.18
N GLN A 79 -5.27 12.64 -3.97
CA GLN A 79 -5.55 11.60 -4.96
C GLN A 79 -4.38 11.39 -5.95
N HIS A 80 -3.73 12.48 -6.39
CA HIS A 80 -2.61 12.41 -7.34
C HIS A 80 -1.30 11.93 -6.72
N GLU A 81 -1.19 11.90 -5.40
CA GLU A 81 -0.02 11.41 -4.69
C GLU A 81 -0.13 9.91 -4.38
N LEU A 82 -1.33 9.34 -4.42
CA LEU A 82 -1.60 7.93 -4.10
C LEU A 82 -0.99 6.98 -5.11
N ASN A 83 -0.31 5.94 -4.62
CA ASN A 83 0.13 4.83 -5.45
C ASN A 83 -1.02 3.84 -5.66
N LEU A 84 -2.00 4.20 -6.48
CA LEU A 84 -3.16 3.35 -6.79
C LEU A 84 -2.76 1.95 -7.28
N ARG A 85 -1.61 1.83 -7.95
CA ARG A 85 -1.07 0.53 -8.37
C ARG A 85 -0.73 -0.36 -7.19
N ALA A 86 -0.08 0.16 -6.14
CA ALA A 86 0.20 -0.62 -4.93
C ALA A 86 -1.09 -1.10 -4.26
N TYR A 87 -2.12 -0.25 -4.19
CA TYR A 87 -3.44 -0.64 -3.67
C TYR A 87 -4.12 -1.73 -4.52
N LYS A 88 -4.08 -1.61 -5.85
CA LYS A 88 -4.60 -2.63 -6.77
C LYS A 88 -3.84 -3.96 -6.65
N CYS A 89 -2.50 -3.93 -6.61
CA CYS A 89 -1.68 -5.13 -6.37
C CYS A 89 -2.08 -5.81 -5.04
N LEU A 90 -2.18 -5.04 -3.96
CA LEU A 90 -2.53 -5.60 -2.65
C LEU A 90 -3.95 -6.18 -2.62
N LEU A 91 -4.91 -5.56 -3.29
CA LEU A 91 -6.26 -6.10 -3.40
C LEU A 91 -6.26 -7.45 -4.12
N LEU A 92 -5.48 -7.58 -5.21
CA LEU A 92 -5.30 -8.85 -5.91
C LEU A 92 -4.64 -9.90 -5.01
N ASP A 93 -3.61 -9.52 -4.25
CA ASP A 93 -2.93 -10.44 -3.33
C ASP A 93 -3.87 -10.94 -2.22
N LYS A 94 -4.70 -10.06 -1.66
CA LYS A 94 -5.69 -10.43 -0.63
C LYS A 94 -6.81 -11.31 -1.16
N LEU A 95 -7.15 -11.16 -2.42
CA LEU A 95 -8.23 -11.91 -3.07
C LEU A 95 -7.71 -13.10 -3.89
N TYR A 96 -6.41 -13.40 -3.82
CA TYR A 96 -5.75 -14.37 -4.69
C TYR A 96 -6.49 -15.70 -4.74
N ASP A 97 -6.70 -16.34 -3.58
CA ASP A 97 -7.36 -17.66 -3.49
C ASP A 97 -8.77 -17.63 -4.12
N THR A 98 -9.55 -16.58 -3.84
CA THR A 98 -10.91 -16.41 -4.37
C THR A 98 -10.90 -16.22 -5.89
N LEU A 99 -9.99 -15.39 -6.39
CA LEU A 99 -9.87 -15.08 -7.81
C LEU A 99 -9.34 -16.30 -8.60
N GLU A 100 -8.43 -17.07 -8.01
CA GLU A 100 -7.91 -18.32 -8.57
C GLU A 100 -9.02 -19.38 -8.69
N ILE A 101 -9.80 -19.61 -7.63
CA ILE A 101 -10.91 -20.59 -7.64
C ILE A 101 -11.96 -20.23 -8.70
N THR A 102 -12.20 -18.94 -8.92
CA THR A 102 -13.17 -18.45 -9.93
C THR A 102 -12.66 -18.49 -11.37
N GLY A 103 -11.40 -18.89 -11.58
CA GLY A 103 -10.79 -19.01 -12.91
C GLY A 103 -10.44 -17.67 -13.55
N ILE A 104 -10.28 -16.60 -12.75
CA ILE A 104 -9.86 -15.29 -13.26
C ILE A 104 -8.36 -15.33 -13.58
N ASP A 105 -7.98 -14.87 -14.77
CA ASP A 105 -6.58 -14.73 -15.17
C ASP A 105 -5.88 -13.59 -14.42
N LEU A 106 -5.34 -13.94 -13.26
CA LEU A 106 -4.56 -13.02 -12.42
C LEU A 106 -3.26 -12.58 -13.07
N ILE A 107 -2.64 -13.42 -13.91
CA ILE A 107 -1.36 -13.11 -14.55
C ILE A 107 -1.59 -12.01 -15.59
N GLY A 108 -2.61 -12.16 -16.44
CA GLY A 108 -3.00 -11.14 -17.42
C GLY A 108 -3.31 -9.80 -16.76
N ILE A 109 -4.10 -9.78 -15.69
CA ILE A 109 -4.44 -8.55 -14.96
C ILE A 109 -3.18 -7.88 -14.37
N ARG A 110 -2.24 -8.65 -13.80
CA ARG A 110 -0.98 -8.09 -13.28
C ARG A 110 -0.12 -7.48 -14.38
N LEU A 111 -0.08 -8.11 -15.56
CA LEU A 111 0.65 -7.58 -16.71
C LEU A 111 0.04 -6.27 -17.22
N GLU A 112 -1.28 -6.15 -17.27
CA GLU A 112 -1.96 -4.89 -17.61
C GLU A 112 -1.62 -3.77 -16.62
N LEU A 113 -1.56 -4.07 -15.32
CA LEU A 113 -1.17 -3.11 -14.28
C LEU A 113 0.30 -2.67 -14.40
N LEU A 114 1.17 -3.54 -14.92
CA LEU A 114 2.58 -3.22 -15.19
C LEU A 114 2.75 -2.29 -16.40
N GLN A 115 1.99 -2.55 -17.47
CA GLN A 115 2.12 -1.84 -18.75
C GLN A 115 1.48 -0.45 -18.77
N ASN A 116 0.41 -0.22 -17.99
CA ASN A 116 -0.30 1.06 -17.95
C ASN A 116 0.37 2.16 -17.11
N THR A 117 1.60 1.94 -16.63
CA THR A 117 2.35 2.93 -15.81
C THR A 117 3.72 3.21 -16.41
N LEU A 118 3.98 4.48 -16.75
CA LEU A 118 5.32 5.02 -17.08
C LEU A 118 6.34 4.66 -15.98
N PRO A 119 7.65 4.59 -16.29
CA PRO A 119 8.65 3.98 -15.41
C PRO A 119 8.83 4.84 -14.15
N ILE A 120 8.25 4.40 -13.05
CA ILE A 120 8.56 4.91 -11.72
C ILE A 120 9.86 4.21 -11.31
N ASN A 121 10.87 5.02 -10.97
CA ASN A 121 12.18 4.56 -10.50
C ASN A 121 12.06 3.32 -9.60
N SER A 122 12.82 2.30 -9.99
CA SER A 122 12.86 0.95 -9.47
C SER A 122 13.12 0.90 -7.95
N GLU A 123 12.05 0.96 -7.16
CA GLU A 123 12.04 0.56 -5.75
C GLU A 123 10.61 0.26 -5.23
N THR A 124 9.63 0.09 -6.14
CA THR A 124 8.28 -0.37 -5.81
C THR A 124 8.19 -1.89 -5.98
N TYR A 125 8.32 -2.60 -4.87
CA TYR A 125 8.03 -4.02 -4.76
C TYR A 125 6.54 -4.27 -4.99
N CYS A 126 6.09 -4.42 -6.25
CA CYS A 126 4.97 -5.34 -6.52
C CYS A 126 5.61 -6.68 -6.89
N CYS A 127 5.34 -7.68 -6.05
CA CYS A 127 5.51 -9.10 -6.33
C CYS A 127 6.96 -9.57 -6.47
N ASP A 128 7.66 -9.70 -5.33
CA ASP A 128 8.65 -10.77 -5.23
C ASP A 128 7.89 -12.09 -5.44
N GLN A 129 8.19 -12.74 -6.56
CA GLN A 129 7.71 -14.07 -6.92
C GLN A 129 7.99 -15.02 -5.74
N LYS A 130 6.93 -15.52 -5.13
CA LYS A 130 6.98 -16.77 -4.38
C LYS A 130 6.60 -17.91 -5.30
#